data_AF-A0A257KNT8-F1
#
_entry.id   AF-A0A257KNT8-F1
#
_cell.length_a   1.000
_cell.length_b   1.000
_cell.length_c   1.000
_cell.angle_alpha   90.00
_cell.angle_beta   90.00
_cell.angle_gamma   90.00
#
_symmetry.space_group_name_H-M   'P 1'
#
loop_
_entity.id
_entity.type
_entity.pdbx_description
1 polymer ?
#
loop_
_entity_poly.entity_id
_entity_poly.type
_entity_poly.pdbx_seq_one_letter_code
_entity_poly.pdbx_strand_id
1 'polypeptide(L)'
;MDVKLDLPGIELLRRSSGPSLRAHIARERHVLMQIAAGRPLSDVLQELLRSVEAAAGHGMMASILEVSEDGEYLRHLAAPSLPAAYSNAIDGARIEEGVGSCGTAAHRGTPVYVVDIDTDPLWKDYRDLALANDLRACWSTPIKGMDDVTRGTFAIYYDAPRSPRPHDLEAIAGITLTVALAIERHRIDLQLRRMRAEISALAKAKY
;
A
#
# COMPACT_ATOMS: atom_id res chain seq x y z
N MET A 1 -45.69 23.07 -16.54
CA MET A 1 -45.69 22.39 -15.23
C MET A 1 -44.40 21.61 -15.14
N ASP A 2 -43.33 22.28 -14.75
CA ASP A 2 -42.01 21.65 -14.57
C ASP A 2 -41.88 21.18 -13.13
N VAL A 3 -41.90 19.87 -12.94
CA VAL A 3 -41.64 19.25 -11.65
C VAL A 3 -40.14 19.33 -11.41
N LYS A 4 -39.70 20.30 -10.59
CA LYS A 4 -38.37 20.30 -9.97
C LYS A 4 -38.27 19.07 -9.08
N LEU A 5 -37.53 18.06 -9.53
CA LEU A 5 -37.06 16.95 -8.70
C LEU A 5 -36.01 17.48 -7.75
N ASP A 6 -36.44 17.79 -6.53
CA ASP A 6 -35.59 18.13 -5.39
C ASP A 6 -35.08 16.81 -4.78
N LEU A 7 -33.89 16.37 -5.21
CA LEU A 7 -33.23 15.16 -4.71
C LEU A 7 -32.18 15.54 -3.63
N PRO A 8 -32.41 15.23 -2.33
CA PRO A 8 -31.56 15.66 -1.22
C PRO A 8 -30.15 15.03 -1.14
N GLY A 9 -29.69 14.33 -2.17
CA GLY A 9 -28.44 13.55 -2.16
C GLY A 9 -27.21 14.27 -2.72
N ILE A 10 -27.38 15.30 -3.56
CA ILE A 10 -26.25 15.94 -4.26
C ILE A 10 -25.58 17.03 -3.40
N GLU A 11 -26.27 17.58 -2.40
CA GLU A 11 -25.69 18.58 -1.50
C GLU A 11 -24.71 18.01 -0.47
N LEU A 12 -24.81 16.72 -0.11
CA LEU A 12 -23.86 16.10 0.83
C LEU A 12 -22.47 15.89 0.21
N LEU A 13 -22.39 15.60 -1.09
CA LEU A 13 -21.12 15.51 -1.84
C LEU A 13 -20.45 16.88 -2.02
N ARG A 14 -21.23 17.97 -1.92
CA ARG A 14 -20.74 19.33 -2.08
C ARG A 14 -20.10 19.89 -0.80
N ARG A 15 -20.41 19.31 0.37
CA ARG A 15 -19.94 19.80 1.69
C ARG A 15 -18.62 19.19 2.17
N SER A 16 -18.13 18.12 1.54
CA SER A 16 -16.80 17.54 1.81
C SER A 16 -15.74 17.86 0.74
N SER A 17 -16.09 18.66 -0.27
CA SER A 17 -15.19 19.04 -1.37
C SER A 17 -14.23 20.18 -0.99
N GLY A 18 -13.42 19.94 0.04
CA GLY A 18 -12.27 20.79 0.36
C GLY A 18 -11.06 20.51 -0.55
N PRO A 19 -10.01 21.36 -0.51
CA PRO A 19 -8.74 21.15 -1.23
C PRO A 19 -8.12 19.74 -1.08
N SER A 20 -8.50 18.99 -0.03
CA SER A 20 -8.10 17.60 0.22
C SER A 20 -8.52 16.59 -0.87
N LEU A 21 -9.77 16.65 -1.36
CA LEU A 21 -10.26 15.68 -2.36
C LEU A 21 -9.58 15.89 -3.74
N ARG A 22 -9.37 17.15 -4.13
CA ARG A 22 -8.67 17.47 -5.38
C ARG A 22 -7.21 17.03 -5.33
N ALA A 23 -6.56 17.23 -4.18
CA ALA A 23 -5.20 16.76 -3.97
C ALA A 23 -5.11 15.22 -4.03
N HIS A 24 -6.10 14.52 -3.49
CA HIS A 24 -6.19 13.06 -3.56
C HIS A 24 -6.33 12.56 -5.00
N ILE A 25 -7.32 13.06 -5.75
CA ILE A 25 -7.54 12.70 -7.16
C ILE A 25 -6.33 13.04 -8.03
N ALA A 26 -5.68 14.19 -7.80
CA ALA A 26 -4.49 14.58 -8.54
C ALA A 26 -3.32 13.60 -8.30
N ARG A 27 -3.14 13.15 -7.06
CA ARG A 27 -2.10 12.18 -6.69
C ARG A 27 -2.36 10.81 -7.31
N GLU A 28 -3.58 10.31 -7.20
CA GLU A 28 -4.00 9.05 -7.81
C GLU A 28 -3.80 9.09 -9.33
N ARG A 29 -4.30 10.13 -10.00
CA ARG A 29 -4.12 10.33 -11.44
C ARG A 29 -2.64 10.38 -11.80
N HIS A 30 -1.82 11.07 -11.02
CA HIS A 30 -0.39 11.16 -11.29
C HIS A 30 0.27 9.78 -11.25
N VAL A 31 0.03 8.99 -10.19
CA VAL A 31 0.53 7.61 -10.05
C VAL A 31 0.11 6.74 -11.23
N LEU A 32 -1.18 6.75 -11.58
CA LEU A 32 -1.70 5.94 -12.69
C LEU A 32 -1.14 6.35 -14.05
N MET A 33 -0.90 7.65 -14.27
CA MET A 33 -0.28 8.15 -15.49
C MET A 33 1.18 7.69 -15.63
N GLN A 34 1.95 7.66 -14.53
CA GLN A 34 3.33 7.16 -14.55
C GLN A 34 3.39 5.67 -14.90
N ILE A 35 2.47 4.87 -14.36
CA ILE A 35 2.35 3.44 -14.66
C ILE A 35 1.94 3.23 -16.11
N ALA A 36 0.95 3.98 -16.60
CA ALA A 36 0.53 3.95 -18.00
C ALA A 36 1.65 4.35 -18.98
N ALA A 37 2.55 5.24 -18.55
CA ALA A 37 3.76 5.61 -19.30
C ALA A 37 4.87 4.53 -19.25
N GLY A 38 4.66 3.43 -18.53
CA GLY A 38 5.56 2.29 -18.47
C GLY A 38 6.72 2.43 -17.47
N ARG A 39 6.65 3.39 -16.54
CA ARG A 39 7.63 3.46 -15.45
C ARG A 39 7.55 2.21 -14.55
N PRO A 40 8.68 1.75 -13.98
CA PRO A 40 8.68 0.65 -13.02
C PRO A 40 7.77 0.97 -11.82
N LEU A 41 6.97 0.00 -11.40
CA LEU A 41 6.01 0.17 -10.30
C LEU A 41 6.70 0.60 -9.00
N SER A 42 7.84 -0.02 -8.68
CA SER A 42 8.66 0.30 -7.50
C SER A 42 9.07 1.79 -7.46
N ASP A 43 9.50 2.36 -8.59
CA ASP A 43 9.90 3.77 -8.67
C ASP A 43 8.74 4.72 -8.41
N VAL A 44 7.57 4.40 -8.99
CA VAL A 44 6.34 5.20 -8.81
C VAL A 44 5.87 5.14 -7.35
N LEU A 45 5.91 3.96 -6.74
CA LEU A 45 5.51 3.78 -5.35
C LEU A 45 6.52 4.42 -4.37
N GLN A 46 7.81 4.39 -4.65
CA GLN A 46 8.80 5.13 -3.86
C GLN A 46 8.54 6.64 -3.89
N GLU A 47 8.20 7.21 -5.06
CA GLU A 47 7.83 8.61 -5.20
C GLU A 47 6.55 8.96 -4.43
N LEU A 48 5.55 8.08 -4.49
CA LEU A 48 4.34 8.19 -3.69
C LEU A 48 4.65 8.20 -2.19
N LEU A 49 5.43 7.23 -1.71
CA LEU A 49 5.75 7.10 -0.28
C LEU A 49 6.55 8.30 0.23
N ARG A 50 7.54 8.81 -0.52
CA ARG A 50 8.24 10.07 -0.17
C ARG A 50 7.26 11.24 -0.02
N SER A 51 6.26 11.32 -0.90
CA SER A 51 5.23 12.36 -0.83
C SER A 51 4.24 12.19 0.32
N VAL A 52 4.08 10.97 0.83
CA VAL A 52 3.27 10.66 2.02
C VAL A 52 4.05 11.01 3.29
N GLU A 53 5.30 10.56 3.40
CA GLU A 53 6.21 10.84 4.52
C GLU A 53 6.40 12.36 4.71
N ALA A 54 6.64 13.10 3.62
CA ALA A 54 6.78 14.56 3.66
C ALA A 54 5.52 15.28 4.17
N ALA A 55 4.33 14.71 3.96
CA ALA A 55 3.07 15.31 4.41
C ALA A 55 2.74 14.96 5.88
N ALA A 56 3.22 13.82 6.39
CA ALA A 56 2.93 13.34 7.74
C ALA A 56 3.75 14.06 8.83
N GLY A 57 4.92 14.60 8.48
CA GLY A 57 5.85 15.25 9.40
C GLY A 57 6.93 14.31 9.93
N HIS A 58 7.60 14.71 11.03
CA HIS A 58 8.78 14.01 11.53
C HIS A 58 8.46 12.64 12.13
N GLY A 59 9.39 11.68 11.98
CA GLY A 59 9.35 10.36 12.60
C GLY A 59 8.46 9.31 11.91
N MET A 60 7.76 9.66 10.83
CA MET A 60 6.93 8.72 10.06
C MET A 60 7.72 8.13 8.89
N MET A 61 7.75 6.80 8.80
CA MET A 61 8.31 6.05 7.67
C MET A 61 7.24 5.15 7.08
N ALA A 62 7.27 4.92 5.76
CA ALA A 62 6.29 4.08 5.09
C ALA A 62 6.93 2.99 4.25
N SER A 63 6.24 1.86 4.12
CA SER A 63 6.61 0.80 3.19
C SER A 63 5.41 0.17 2.50
N ILE A 64 5.66 -0.40 1.33
CA ILE A 64 4.76 -1.28 0.61
C ILE A 64 5.50 -2.59 0.39
N LEU A 65 4.86 -3.67 0.81
CA LEU A 65 5.28 -5.04 0.52
C LEU A 65 4.25 -5.67 -0.41
N GLU A 66 4.69 -6.48 -1.35
CA GLU A 66 3.82 -7.24 -2.25
C GLU A 66 3.78 -8.72 -1.88
N VAL A 67 2.66 -9.37 -2.12
CA VAL A 67 2.54 -10.83 -1.98
C VAL A 67 3.28 -11.50 -3.14
N SER A 68 4.11 -12.49 -2.83
CA SER A 68 4.83 -13.31 -3.81
C SER A 68 3.88 -14.11 -4.71
N GLU A 69 4.38 -14.61 -5.84
CA GLU A 69 3.56 -15.36 -6.81
C GLU A 69 2.93 -16.64 -6.23
N ASP A 70 3.58 -17.28 -5.26
CA ASP A 70 3.07 -18.45 -4.54
C ASP A 70 2.05 -18.10 -3.42
N GLY A 71 1.90 -16.82 -3.08
CA GLY A 71 1.01 -16.37 -2.03
C GLY A 71 1.50 -16.58 -0.59
N GLU A 72 2.74 -17.05 -0.40
CA GLU A 72 3.25 -17.44 0.92
C GLU A 72 4.08 -16.36 1.62
N TYR A 73 4.68 -15.44 0.86
CA TYR A 73 5.67 -14.50 1.37
C TYR A 73 5.35 -13.05 0.99
N LEU A 74 5.79 -12.12 1.83
CA LEU A 74 5.83 -10.69 1.54
C LEU A 74 7.20 -10.32 0.98
N ARG A 75 7.21 -9.61 -0.14
CA ARG A 75 8.40 -9.13 -0.83
C ARG A 75 8.47 -7.63 -0.81
N HIS A 76 9.69 -7.09 -0.72
CA HIS A 76 9.90 -5.65 -0.76
C HIS A 76 9.44 -5.04 -2.09
N LEU A 77 8.60 -4.00 -2.05
CA LEU A 77 8.20 -3.24 -3.24
C LEU A 77 8.62 -1.77 -3.19
N ALA A 78 8.45 -1.09 -2.06
CA ALA A 78 8.94 0.27 -1.84
C ALA A 78 9.07 0.59 -0.35
N ALA A 79 10.18 1.17 0.10
CA ALA A 79 10.33 1.75 1.45
C ALA A 79 11.45 2.82 1.46
N PRO A 80 11.16 4.07 1.03
CA PRO A 80 12.22 5.04 0.72
C PRO A 80 12.98 5.55 1.95
N SER A 81 12.35 5.61 3.12
CA SER A 81 12.97 6.12 4.36
C SER A 81 13.20 5.05 5.42
N LEU A 82 12.74 3.82 5.18
CA LEU A 82 12.94 2.71 6.12
C LEU A 82 14.40 2.22 6.02
N PRO A 83 15.09 1.90 7.13
CA PRO A 83 16.46 1.42 7.08
C PRO A 83 16.62 0.21 6.14
N ALA A 84 17.62 0.26 5.27
CA ALA A 84 17.85 -0.80 4.29
C ALA A 84 18.15 -2.15 4.97
N ALA A 85 18.87 -2.14 6.09
CA ALA A 85 19.14 -3.34 6.89
C ALA A 85 17.84 -4.01 7.37
N TYR A 86 16.89 -3.22 7.89
CA TYR A 86 15.58 -3.70 8.28
C TYR A 86 14.78 -4.22 7.09
N SER A 87 14.70 -3.44 6.01
CA SER A 87 13.97 -3.82 4.79
C SER A 87 14.47 -5.14 4.20
N ASN A 88 15.79 -5.34 4.16
CA ASN A 88 16.40 -6.58 3.68
C ASN A 88 16.12 -7.76 4.62
N ALA A 89 16.09 -7.53 5.93
CA ALA A 89 15.85 -8.58 6.92
C ALA A 89 14.41 -9.11 6.90
N ILE A 90 13.44 -8.27 6.51
CA ILE A 90 12.02 -8.65 6.42
C ILE A 90 11.59 -9.07 5.00
N ASP A 91 12.45 -8.94 3.99
CA ASP A 91 12.15 -9.40 2.64
C ASP A 91 12.06 -10.93 2.60
N GLY A 92 10.89 -11.45 2.22
CA GLY A 92 10.56 -12.87 2.35
C GLY A 92 9.94 -13.26 3.68
N ALA A 93 9.39 -12.31 4.46
CA ALA A 93 8.59 -12.64 5.64
C ALA A 93 7.34 -13.47 5.26
N ARG A 94 6.99 -14.48 6.08
CA ARG A 94 5.82 -15.34 5.85
C ARG A 94 4.52 -14.58 6.07
N ILE A 95 3.48 -14.95 5.33
CA ILE A 95 2.12 -14.44 5.51
C ILE A 95 1.40 -15.29 6.57
N GLU A 96 1.66 -15.00 7.84
CA GLU A 96 1.14 -15.76 8.97
C GLU A 96 0.78 -14.86 10.16
N GLU A 97 -0.06 -15.41 11.04
CA GLU A 97 -0.40 -14.80 12.32
C GLU A 97 0.85 -14.68 13.22
N GLY A 98 1.11 -13.47 13.75
CA GLY A 98 2.26 -13.22 14.61
C GLY A 98 3.56 -12.87 13.86
N VAL A 99 3.50 -12.71 12.54
CA VAL A 99 4.65 -12.25 11.71
C VAL A 99 4.63 -10.73 11.59
N GLY A 100 4.83 -10.05 12.74
CA GLY A 100 4.74 -8.60 12.85
C GLY A 100 3.38 -8.06 12.40
N SER A 101 3.30 -6.75 12.15
CA SER A 101 2.04 -6.15 11.66
C SER A 101 1.74 -6.56 10.21
N CYS A 102 2.74 -6.63 9.33
CA CYS A 102 2.52 -6.88 7.89
C CYS A 102 2.12 -8.32 7.58
N GLY A 103 2.85 -9.32 8.07
CA GLY A 103 2.50 -10.72 7.84
C GLY A 103 1.11 -11.04 8.40
N THR A 104 0.83 -10.56 9.62
CA THR A 104 -0.47 -10.71 10.26
C THR A 104 -1.60 -10.00 9.48
N ALA A 105 -1.39 -8.76 9.02
CA ALA A 105 -2.41 -8.04 8.25
C ALA A 105 -2.70 -8.72 6.91
N ALA A 106 -1.67 -9.24 6.24
CA ALA A 106 -1.82 -9.99 5.02
C ALA A 106 -2.58 -11.30 5.25
N HIS A 107 -2.25 -12.04 6.33
CA HIS A 107 -2.88 -13.30 6.71
C HIS A 107 -4.37 -13.12 7.05
N ARG A 108 -4.68 -12.10 7.87
CA ARG A 108 -6.06 -11.83 8.31
C ARG A 108 -6.91 -11.15 7.25
N GLY A 109 -6.30 -10.50 6.26
CA GLY A 109 -7.01 -9.64 5.31
C GLY A 109 -7.68 -8.43 5.98
N THR A 110 -7.22 -8.02 7.17
CA THR A 110 -7.73 -6.85 7.91
C THR A 110 -6.57 -6.02 8.48
N PRO A 111 -6.78 -4.71 8.74
CA PRO A 111 -5.76 -3.86 9.36
C PRO A 111 -5.25 -4.36 10.71
N VAL A 112 -3.95 -4.17 10.96
CA VAL A 112 -3.27 -4.45 12.21
C VAL A 112 -2.52 -3.19 12.67
N TYR A 113 -2.85 -2.68 13.85
CA TYR A 113 -2.28 -1.46 14.39
C TYR A 113 -1.56 -1.73 15.71
N VAL A 114 -0.24 -1.94 15.63
CA VAL A 114 0.60 -2.11 16.82
C VAL A 114 1.07 -0.74 17.30
N VAL A 115 0.68 -0.40 18.53
CA VAL A 115 0.97 0.89 19.18
C VAL A 115 2.39 0.93 19.72
N ASP A 116 2.86 -0.16 20.32
CA ASP A 116 4.23 -0.30 20.83
C ASP A 116 4.79 -1.69 20.53
N ILE A 117 5.75 -1.75 19.60
CA ILE A 117 6.45 -2.96 19.16
C ILE A 117 7.15 -3.65 20.33
N ASP A 118 7.63 -2.90 21.32
CA ASP A 118 8.37 -3.46 22.44
C ASP A 118 7.50 -4.40 23.30
N THR A 119 6.19 -4.16 23.34
CA THR A 119 5.28 -4.89 24.24
C THR A 119 4.30 -5.80 23.50
N ASP A 120 4.07 -5.56 22.21
CA ASP A 120 3.05 -6.27 21.45
C ASP A 120 3.46 -7.73 21.10
N PRO A 121 2.60 -8.73 21.36
CA PRO A 121 2.92 -10.13 21.12
C PRO A 121 3.11 -10.47 19.63
N LEU A 122 2.52 -9.72 18.69
CA LEU A 122 2.70 -9.94 17.25
C LEU A 122 4.14 -9.69 16.80
N TRP A 123 4.92 -8.99 17.62
CA TRP A 123 6.31 -8.65 17.32
C TRP A 123 7.30 -9.56 18.04
N LYS A 124 6.85 -10.62 18.73
CA LYS A 124 7.74 -11.46 19.57
C LYS A 124 9.05 -11.86 18.87
N ASP A 125 8.95 -12.32 17.61
CA ASP A 125 10.08 -12.84 16.86
C ASP A 125 10.81 -11.75 16.03
N TYR A 126 10.26 -10.54 15.95
CA TYR A 126 10.76 -9.41 15.15
C TYR A 126 11.14 -8.16 15.98
N ARG A 127 10.85 -8.16 17.28
CA ARG A 127 10.96 -7.02 18.18
C ARG A 127 12.38 -6.50 18.23
N ASP A 128 13.36 -7.34 18.52
CA ASP A 128 14.75 -6.90 18.67
C ASP A 128 15.30 -6.32 17.36
N LEU A 129 14.92 -6.91 16.22
CA LEU A 129 15.26 -6.40 14.89
C LEU A 129 14.66 -5.00 14.66
N ALA A 130 13.39 -4.81 15.01
CA ALA A 130 12.70 -3.54 14.85
C ALA A 130 13.26 -2.45 15.77
N LEU A 131 13.49 -2.77 17.05
CA LEU A 131 14.05 -1.84 18.04
C LEU A 131 15.48 -1.42 17.69
N ALA A 132 16.28 -2.33 17.12
CA ALA A 132 17.63 -2.00 16.64
C ALA A 132 17.64 -1.03 15.45
N ASN A 133 16.47 -0.78 14.83
CA ASN A 133 16.27 0.16 13.73
C ASN A 133 15.37 1.35 14.15
N ASP A 134 15.29 1.61 15.45
CA ASP A 134 14.50 2.71 16.05
C ASP A 134 13.01 2.65 15.69
N LEU A 135 12.45 1.45 15.47
CA LEU A 135 11.03 1.29 15.17
C LEU A 135 10.26 0.94 16.46
N ARG A 136 9.28 1.77 16.81
CA ARG A 136 8.48 1.63 18.03
C ARG A 136 7.00 1.41 17.80
N ALA A 137 6.44 1.82 16.66
CA ALA A 137 5.07 1.50 16.29
C ALA A 137 5.03 1.00 14.84
N CYS A 138 4.05 0.14 14.54
CA CYS A 138 3.83 -0.31 13.17
C CYS A 138 2.35 -0.57 12.88
N TRP A 139 1.82 0.18 11.92
CA TRP A 139 0.46 0.06 11.43
C TRP A 139 0.52 -0.53 10.04
N SER A 140 -0.21 -1.63 9.80
CA SER A 140 -0.22 -2.28 8.50
C SER A 140 -1.65 -2.51 8.04
N THR A 141 -1.92 -2.14 6.79
CA THR A 141 -3.21 -2.36 6.13
C THR A 141 -3.02 -3.24 4.90
N PRO A 142 -3.84 -4.29 4.74
CA PRO A 142 -3.77 -5.13 3.55
C PRO A 142 -4.19 -4.32 2.33
N ILE A 143 -3.42 -4.46 1.25
CA ILE A 143 -3.76 -3.92 -0.06
C ILE A 143 -4.55 -5.00 -0.77
N LYS A 144 -5.85 -4.79 -0.94
CA LYS A 144 -6.74 -5.75 -1.58
C LYS A 144 -6.97 -5.43 -3.04
N GLY A 145 -7.04 -6.47 -3.86
CA GLY A 145 -7.56 -6.38 -5.23
C GLY A 145 -9.08 -6.21 -5.25
N MET A 146 -9.63 -6.00 -6.44
CA MET A 146 -11.08 -5.92 -6.66
C MET A 146 -11.80 -7.25 -6.37
N ASP A 147 -11.05 -8.35 -6.35
CA ASP A 147 -11.49 -9.70 -5.99
C ASP A 147 -11.40 -10.00 -4.49
N ASP A 148 -11.18 -8.98 -3.65
CA ASP A 148 -10.97 -9.06 -2.19
C ASP A 148 -9.71 -9.84 -1.77
N VAL A 149 -8.85 -10.23 -2.72
CA VAL A 149 -7.61 -10.95 -2.44
C VAL A 149 -6.50 -9.97 -2.06
N THR A 150 -5.81 -10.25 -0.95
CA THR A 150 -4.63 -9.49 -0.52
C THR A 150 -3.51 -9.59 -1.57
N ARG A 151 -3.06 -8.45 -2.07
CA ARG A 151 -1.96 -8.29 -3.04
C ARG A 151 -0.66 -7.79 -2.40
N GLY A 152 -0.73 -7.33 -1.16
CA GLY A 152 0.38 -6.76 -0.43
C GLY A 152 -0.07 -6.11 0.86
N THR A 153 0.82 -5.37 1.50
CA THR A 153 0.51 -4.53 2.65
C THR A 153 1.13 -3.16 2.51
N PHE A 154 0.38 -2.14 2.91
CA PHE A 154 0.89 -0.80 3.14
C PHE A 154 1.13 -0.63 4.63
N ALA A 155 2.35 -0.27 5.02
CA ALA A 155 2.74 -0.12 6.42
C ALA A 155 3.31 1.26 6.72
N ILE A 156 3.05 1.72 7.94
CA ILE A 156 3.57 2.94 8.51
C ILE A 156 4.29 2.60 9.81
N TYR A 157 5.46 3.18 10.00
CA TYR A 157 6.29 3.03 11.19
C TYR A 157 6.51 4.38 11.85
N TYR A 158 6.70 4.34 13.17
CA TYR A 158 7.13 5.48 13.97
C TYR A 158 8.26 5.09 14.91
N ASP A 159 9.09 6.07 15.26
CA ASP A 159 10.19 6.00 16.23
C ASP A 159 9.76 6.10 17.70
N ALA A 160 8.47 6.34 17.94
CA ALA A 160 7.85 6.34 19.25
C ALA A 160 6.53 5.56 19.24
N PRO A 161 6.08 5.03 20.40
CA PRO A 161 4.78 4.41 20.52
C PRO A 161 3.66 5.36 20.06
N ARG A 162 2.76 4.87 19.21
CA ARG A 162 1.75 5.72 18.57
C ARG A 162 0.51 4.96 18.17
N SER A 163 -0.66 5.50 18.51
CA SER A 163 -1.96 5.01 18.05
C SER A 163 -2.46 5.84 16.86
N PRO A 164 -3.16 5.22 15.89
CA PRO A 164 -3.76 5.95 14.79
C PRO A 164 -4.89 6.85 15.30
N ARG A 165 -4.94 8.08 14.79
CA ARG A 165 -6.06 9.03 15.00
C ARG A 165 -7.03 8.93 13.83
N PRO A 166 -8.27 9.43 13.94
CA PRO A 166 -9.26 9.34 12.87
C PRO A 166 -8.78 9.83 11.50
N HIS A 167 -8.06 10.96 11.45
CA HIS A 167 -7.50 11.48 10.19
C HIS A 167 -6.34 10.63 9.65
N ASP A 168 -5.59 9.94 10.51
CA ASP A 168 -4.55 9.00 10.07
C ASP A 168 -5.23 7.83 9.34
N LEU A 169 -6.34 7.31 9.87
CA LEU A 169 -7.11 6.22 9.26
C LEU A 169 -7.69 6.60 7.89
N GLU A 170 -8.24 7.80 7.75
CA GLU A 170 -8.75 8.31 6.46
C GLU A 170 -7.62 8.42 5.42
N ALA A 171 -6.46 8.94 5.82
CA ALA A 171 -5.30 9.06 4.94
C ALA A 171 -4.77 7.67 4.52
N ILE A 172 -4.64 6.74 5.47
CA ILE A 172 -4.21 5.36 5.23
C ILE A 172 -5.13 4.68 4.23
N ALA A 173 -6.45 4.82 4.39
CA ALA A 173 -7.42 4.22 3.47
C ALA A 173 -7.26 4.74 2.04
N GLY A 174 -7.13 6.06 1.87
CA GLY A 174 -6.93 6.67 0.55
C GLY A 174 -5.62 6.25 -0.11
N ILE A 175 -4.52 6.21 0.65
CA ILE A 175 -3.21 5.78 0.12
C ILE A 175 -3.25 4.31 -0.27
N THR A 176 -3.82 3.45 0.59
CA THR A 176 -3.96 2.01 0.33
C THR A 176 -4.74 1.76 -0.95
N LEU A 177 -5.83 2.50 -1.19
CA LEU A 177 -6.60 2.43 -2.43
C LEU A 177 -5.78 2.87 -3.65
N THR A 178 -5.02 3.96 -3.54
CA THR A 178 -4.13 4.43 -4.62
C THR A 178 -3.09 3.37 -4.99
N VAL A 179 -2.50 2.72 -3.99
CA VAL A 179 -1.53 1.64 -4.18
C VAL A 179 -2.20 0.40 -4.79
N ALA A 180 -3.40 0.04 -4.35
CA ALA A 180 -4.16 -1.08 -4.92
C ALA A 180 -4.39 -0.87 -6.42
N LEU A 181 -4.86 0.32 -6.82
CA LEU A 181 -5.09 0.67 -8.22
C LEU A 181 -3.80 0.67 -9.05
N ALA A 182 -2.71 1.16 -8.47
CA ALA A 182 -1.39 1.13 -9.10
C ALA A 182 -0.92 -0.31 -9.39
N ILE A 183 -0.99 -1.18 -8.38
CA ILE A 183 -0.64 -2.59 -8.49
C ILE A 183 -1.52 -3.31 -9.52
N GLU A 184 -2.83 -3.09 -9.46
CA GLU A 184 -3.78 -3.72 -10.38
C GLU A 184 -3.52 -3.31 -11.83
N ARG A 185 -3.32 -2.00 -12.05
CA ARG A 185 -2.99 -1.49 -13.38
C ARG A 185 -1.68 -2.10 -13.89
N HIS A 186 -0.66 -2.18 -13.05
CA HIS A 186 0.62 -2.78 -13.43
C HIS A 186 0.47 -4.26 -13.80
N ARG A 187 -0.31 -5.03 -13.02
CA ARG A 187 -0.59 -6.45 -13.30
C ARG A 187 -1.31 -6.64 -14.64
N ILE A 188 -2.34 -5.84 -14.92
CA ILE A 188 -3.05 -5.85 -16.21
C ILE A 188 -2.08 -5.56 -17.36
N ASP A 189 -1.23 -4.54 -17.22
CA ASP A 189 -0.26 -4.18 -18.26
C ASP A 189 0.77 -5.28 -18.50
N LEU A 190 1.22 -5.98 -17.46
CA LEU A 190 2.11 -7.15 -17.58
C LEU A 190 1.43 -8.34 -18.24
N GLN A 191 0.18 -8.66 -17.87
CA GLN A 191 -0.59 -9.74 -18.50
C GLN A 191 -0.80 -9.49 -19.99
N LEU A 192 -1.18 -8.27 -20.37
CA LEU A 192 -1.33 -7.88 -21.78
C LEU A 192 -0.02 -8.02 -22.55
N ARG A 193 1.12 -7.65 -21.96
CA ARG A 193 2.45 -7.83 -22.57
C ARG A 193 2.80 -9.30 -22.74
N ARG A 194 2.56 -10.15 -21.72
CA ARG A 194 2.80 -11.60 -21.78
C ARG A 194 1.98 -12.27 -22.88
N MET A 195 0.66 -12.02 -22.92
CA MET A 195 -0.21 -12.56 -23.97
C MET A 195 0.21 -12.14 -25.38
N ARG A 196 0.60 -10.86 -25.57
CA ARG A 196 1.11 -10.37 -26.87
C ARG A 196 2.40 -11.07 -27.28
N ALA A 197 3.31 -11.31 -26.33
CA ALA A 197 4.56 -12.02 -26.59
C ALA A 197 4.32 -13.47 -26.99
N GLU A 198 3.41 -14.18 -26.30
CA GLU A 198 3.02 -15.56 -26.61
C GLU A 198 2.40 -15.68 -28.00
N ILE A 199 1.45 -14.80 -28.34
CA ILE A 199 0.85 -14.76 -29.68
C ILE A 199 1.92 -14.51 -30.75
N SER A 200 2.84 -13.58 -30.52
CA SER A 200 3.93 -13.29 -31.45
C SER A 200 4.88 -14.48 -31.61
N ALA A 201 5.20 -15.20 -30.53
CA ALA A 201 6.04 -16.39 -30.57
C ALA A 201 5.38 -17.53 -31.34
N LEU A 202 4.09 -17.80 -31.11
CA LEU A 202 3.33 -18.81 -31.83
C LEU A 202 3.19 -18.49 -33.33
N ALA A 203 3.03 -17.21 -33.68
CA ALA A 203 3.00 -16.78 -35.07
C ALA A 203 4.35 -17.01 -35.77
N LYS A 204 5.47 -16.78 -35.08
CA LYS A 204 6.83 -17.02 -35.61
C LYS A 204 7.18 -18.51 -35.71
N ALA A 205 6.66 -19.36 -34.82
CA ALA A 205 6.93 -20.80 -34.82
C ALA A 205 6.15 -21.58 -35.91
N LYS A 206 5.18 -20.93 -36.57
CA LYS A 206 4.40 -21.50 -37.68
C LYS A 206 5.00 -21.22 -39.08
N TYR A 207 6.12 -20.52 -39.13
CA TYR A 207 6.91 -20.25 -40.34
C TYR A 207 8.37 -20.65 -40.10
#